data_AF-A0A150S886-F1
#
_entry.id   AF-A0A150S886-F1
#
_cell.length_a   1.000
_cell.length_b   1.000
_cell.length_c   1.000
_cell.angle_alpha   90.00
_cell.angle_beta   90.00
_cell.angle_gamma   90.00
#
_symmetry.space_group_name_H-M   'P 1'
#
loop_
_entity.id
_entity.type
_entity.pdbx_description
1 polymer ?
#
loop_
_entity_poly.entity_id
_entity_poly.type
_entity_poly.pdbx_seq_one_letter_code
_entity_poly.pdbx_strand_id
1 'polypeptide(L)'
;MTEPSLLWGRNDLEPPPEHFHLIIAWSREEPHRMGEAALVEGRAVLGRGGPQPQDAAPRLTFHRQRPVGWAAMPPLEGPRISRLQLEMEPTPDGLLAVRSIGRCPLLINGSPATQGLLKAGDTLTLQNALVLLVVRRRWGLEVIQALKEAPRFSFGDADLHGIVGESPAVWALRGALAFAAQSGNHVLVRGESGAGKELAARAIHALSRRRGGAFVARNAATFPEGLVDAELFGTARGYPNAGSPERPGLIGEADGGTLFLDEIGELPPHLQAHLLRVLDRDGEYQRLGEPRVRRSDLRVIAATNRPVDALKHDFLARFLISVSVPGLPDRREDIPLLLRHLLAAAARDSPELTDRFFERRGDRLAEPRIAPALVDALLRHAYTHHLRELERLMWIALGSSPDNFLALTPDVYAALRTEAGEPRTDPRAGPRTTDPGRATDPGKSNPPQPSDSGSIGRAEIEAALAEAQGSVTGAARILGLKNRFALYRLMKRHGIAGPDEETSEG
;
A
#
# COMPACT_ATOMS: atom_id res chain seq x y z
N MET A 1 -10.65 -5.84 -31.67
CA MET A 1 -11.04 -4.43 -31.81
C MET A 1 -10.18 -3.64 -30.84
N THR A 2 -9.41 -2.71 -31.40
CA THR A 2 -8.43 -1.84 -30.75
C THR A 2 -9.08 -0.95 -29.69
N GLU A 3 -8.41 -0.82 -28.54
CA GLU A 3 -8.82 0.07 -27.44
C GLU A 3 -8.92 1.53 -27.91
N PRO A 4 -9.96 2.28 -27.51
CA PRO A 4 -10.04 3.70 -27.82
C PRO A 4 -9.09 4.48 -26.89
N SER A 5 -7.93 4.84 -27.43
CA SER A 5 -7.02 5.81 -26.85
C SER A 5 -7.70 7.19 -26.80
N LEU A 6 -8.08 7.66 -25.62
CA LEU A 6 -8.57 9.03 -25.44
C LEU A 6 -7.39 10.01 -25.27
N LEU A 7 -7.14 10.75 -26.36
CA LEU A 7 -6.84 12.19 -26.40
C LEU A 7 -5.68 12.74 -25.55
N TRP A 8 -4.45 12.60 -26.04
CA TRP A 8 -3.48 13.69 -26.10
C TRP A 8 -2.65 13.52 -27.37
N GLY A 9 -2.67 14.52 -28.26
CA GLY A 9 -1.79 14.56 -29.42
C GLY A 9 -0.34 14.58 -28.95
N ARG A 10 0.34 13.43 -28.98
CA ARG A 10 1.79 13.38 -29.03
C ARG A 10 2.15 13.33 -30.51
N ASN A 11 2.78 14.41 -30.97
CA ASN A 11 3.70 14.35 -32.10
C ASN A 11 4.60 13.12 -31.95
N ASP A 12 4.98 12.54 -33.08
CA ASP A 12 5.85 11.37 -33.28
C ASP A 12 7.30 11.54 -32.75
N LEU A 13 7.50 12.27 -31.65
CA LEU A 13 8.75 12.35 -30.93
C LEU A 13 8.85 11.12 -30.02
N GLU A 14 9.92 10.34 -30.19
CA GLU A 14 10.29 9.31 -29.24
C GLU A 14 10.18 9.85 -27.80
N PRO A 15 9.60 9.10 -26.86
CA PRO A 15 9.52 9.54 -25.48
C PRO A 15 10.93 9.89 -24.97
N PRO A 16 11.13 11.03 -24.29
CA PRO A 16 12.45 11.43 -23.81
C PRO A 16 13.05 10.32 -22.93
N PRO A 17 14.38 10.12 -23.00
CA PRO A 17 15.04 8.99 -22.36
C PRO A 17 14.86 9.01 -20.83
N GLU A 18 14.71 7.82 -20.24
CA GLU A 18 14.71 7.64 -18.80
C GLU A 18 16.14 7.57 -18.27
N HIS A 19 16.42 8.42 -17.28
CA HIS A 19 17.73 8.53 -16.65
C HIS A 19 17.71 7.92 -15.25
N PHE A 20 18.90 7.56 -14.76
CA PHE A 20 19.06 7.16 -13.37
C PHE A 20 18.82 8.34 -12.44
N HIS A 21 18.06 8.08 -11.38
CA HIS A 21 17.91 9.01 -10.27
C HIS A 21 18.21 8.28 -8.96
N LEU A 22 18.80 9.01 -8.02
CA LEU A 22 18.93 8.59 -6.63
C LEU A 22 17.90 9.34 -5.79
N ILE A 23 17.02 8.60 -5.14
CA ILE A 23 16.01 9.15 -4.22
C ILE A 23 16.51 9.01 -2.79
N ILE A 24 16.47 10.08 -2.01
CA ILE A 24 16.71 10.00 -0.57
C ILE A 24 15.54 9.26 0.08
N ALA A 25 15.76 8.01 0.46
CA ALA A 25 14.76 7.20 1.14
C ALA A 25 14.80 7.37 2.66
N TRP A 26 15.98 7.65 3.22
CA TRP A 26 16.17 7.89 4.65
C TRP A 26 17.47 8.67 4.88
N SER A 27 17.49 9.54 5.89
CA SER A 27 18.68 10.28 6.31
C SER A 27 18.69 10.42 7.82
N ARG A 28 19.84 10.15 8.45
CA ARG A 28 20.00 10.30 9.89
C ARG A 28 19.99 11.75 10.35
N GLU A 29 20.69 12.61 9.60
CA GLU A 29 20.97 13.99 10.00
C GLU A 29 20.01 14.98 9.32
N GLU A 30 19.46 14.61 8.17
CA GLU A 30 18.60 15.46 7.34
C GLU A 30 17.28 14.75 6.94
N PRO A 31 16.46 14.26 7.89
CA PRO A 31 15.26 13.46 7.60
C PRO A 31 14.19 14.19 6.75
N HIS A 32 14.11 15.52 6.86
CA HIS A 32 13.23 16.38 6.05
C HIS A 32 13.52 16.36 4.53
N ARG A 33 14.61 15.70 4.10
CA ARG A 33 15.02 15.56 2.70
C ARG A 33 14.50 14.28 2.04
N MET A 34 13.76 13.43 2.75
CA MET A 34 13.16 12.23 2.17
C MET A 34 12.30 12.56 0.95
N GLY A 35 12.47 11.80 -0.14
CA GLY A 35 11.82 12.01 -1.43
C GLY A 35 12.58 12.91 -2.41
N GLU A 36 13.61 13.63 -1.97
CA GLU A 36 14.46 14.42 -2.88
C GLU A 36 15.22 13.52 -3.86
N ALA A 37 15.37 13.99 -5.10
CA ALA A 37 15.94 13.22 -6.19
C ALA A 37 17.16 13.90 -6.81
N ALA A 38 18.20 13.12 -7.08
CA ALA A 38 19.37 13.56 -7.84
C ALA A 38 19.47 12.79 -9.15
N LEU A 39 19.61 13.52 -10.26
CA LEU A 39 19.82 12.96 -11.61
C LEU A 39 21.27 12.50 -11.80
N VAL A 40 21.43 11.36 -12.46
CA VAL A 40 22.73 10.81 -12.85
C VAL A 40 22.75 10.58 -14.36
N GLU A 41 23.16 11.60 -15.12
CA GLU A 41 23.27 11.54 -16.59
C GLU A 41 24.64 11.03 -17.07
N GLY A 42 25.67 11.19 -16.25
CA GLY A 42 27.04 10.78 -16.56
C GLY A 42 27.83 10.54 -15.29
N ARG A 43 29.16 10.55 -15.39
CA ARG A 43 30.04 10.42 -14.24
C ARG A 43 29.75 11.52 -13.21
N ALA A 44 29.51 11.13 -11.96
CA ALA A 44 29.16 12.03 -10.87
C ALA A 44 29.72 11.56 -9.53
N VAL A 45 29.82 12.49 -8.57
CA VAL A 45 30.20 12.19 -7.19
C VAL A 45 29.11 12.57 -6.19
N LEU A 46 28.99 11.80 -5.12
CA LEU A 46 28.16 12.11 -3.95
C LEU A 46 29.06 12.30 -2.74
N GLY A 47 28.75 13.31 -1.94
CA GLY A 47 29.39 13.56 -0.66
C GLY A 47 28.82 14.81 0.01
N ARG A 48 29.26 15.09 1.23
CA ARG A 48 28.83 16.29 1.95
C ARG A 48 29.54 17.56 1.48
N GLY A 49 28.88 18.70 1.64
CA GLY A 49 29.36 20.02 1.25
C GLY A 49 29.20 20.27 -0.24
N GLY A 50 29.35 21.55 -0.62
CA GLY A 50 29.28 21.98 -2.01
C GLY A 50 30.47 21.52 -2.87
N PRO A 51 30.41 21.76 -4.19
CA PRO A 51 31.47 21.41 -5.13
C PRO A 51 32.84 21.93 -4.68
N GLN A 52 33.87 21.11 -4.87
CA GLN A 52 35.26 21.47 -4.55
C GLN A 52 36.13 21.44 -5.82
N PRO A 53 37.21 22.25 -5.90
CA PRO A 53 38.12 22.23 -7.06
C PRO A 53 38.74 20.86 -7.34
N GLN A 54 38.93 20.03 -6.32
CA GLN A 54 39.49 18.68 -6.43
C GLN A 54 38.46 17.59 -6.79
N ASP A 55 37.19 17.93 -6.99
CA ASP A 55 36.16 16.95 -7.38
C ASP A 55 36.46 16.45 -8.81
N ALA A 56 36.72 15.14 -8.96
CA ALA A 56 37.07 14.52 -10.24
C ALA A 56 35.88 14.42 -11.23
N ALA A 57 34.67 14.74 -10.78
CA ALA A 57 33.44 14.77 -11.56
C ALA A 57 32.40 15.73 -10.92
N PRO A 58 31.35 16.13 -11.65
CA PRO A 58 30.27 16.94 -11.08
C PRO A 58 29.63 16.31 -9.85
N ARG A 59 29.32 17.15 -8.86
CA ARG A 59 28.67 16.71 -7.62
C ARG A 59 27.16 16.61 -7.83
N LEU A 60 26.56 15.52 -7.36
CA LEU A 60 25.12 15.33 -7.39
C LEU A 60 24.40 16.44 -6.62
N THR A 61 23.39 17.00 -7.29
CA THR A 61 22.49 17.99 -6.70
C THR A 61 21.12 17.36 -6.54
N PHE A 62 20.62 17.33 -5.31
CA PHE A 62 19.28 16.84 -5.00
C PHE A 62 18.25 17.94 -5.27
N HIS A 63 17.09 17.53 -5.76
CA HIS A 63 16.00 18.43 -6.09
C HIS A 63 14.69 17.92 -5.48
N ARG A 64 13.87 18.86 -5.05
CA ARG A 64 12.45 18.61 -4.81
C ARG A 64 11.72 18.76 -6.14
N GLN A 65 11.19 17.67 -6.67
CA GLN A 65 10.56 17.64 -7.99
C GLN A 65 9.05 17.58 -7.86
N ARG A 66 8.35 18.53 -8.50
CA ARG A 66 6.88 18.58 -8.59
C ARG A 66 6.49 18.97 -10.03
N PRO A 67 5.27 18.67 -10.51
CA PRO A 67 4.84 18.98 -11.87
C PRO A 67 4.95 20.46 -12.27
N VAL A 68 4.85 21.37 -11.31
CA VAL A 68 4.92 22.82 -11.53
C VAL A 68 6.33 23.42 -11.39
N GLY A 69 7.33 22.59 -11.11
CA GLY A 69 8.73 23.03 -11.01
C GLY A 69 9.60 22.14 -10.13
N TRP A 70 10.91 22.31 -10.25
CA TRP A 70 11.91 21.70 -9.38
C TRP A 70 12.66 22.77 -8.60
N ALA A 71 12.97 22.47 -7.35
CA ALA A 71 13.82 23.31 -6.51
C ALA A 71 15.11 22.55 -6.21
N ALA A 72 16.25 23.10 -6.63
CA ALA A 72 17.56 22.59 -6.23
C ALA A 72 17.74 22.79 -4.73
N MET A 73 18.16 21.74 -4.05
CA MET A 73 18.34 21.73 -2.61
C MET A 73 19.82 21.94 -2.26
N PRO A 74 20.12 22.52 -1.08
CA PRO A 74 21.50 22.64 -0.62
C PRO A 74 22.22 21.28 -0.62
N PRO A 75 23.56 21.29 -0.75
CA PRO A 75 24.36 20.08 -0.62
C PRO A 75 24.07 19.35 0.70
N LEU A 76 24.26 18.03 0.73
CA LEU A 76 24.20 17.27 1.98
C LEU A 76 25.23 17.80 2.96
N GLU A 77 24.89 17.93 4.24
CA GLU A 77 25.80 18.47 5.25
C GLU A 77 26.17 17.42 6.32
N GLY A 78 25.42 16.31 6.39
CA GLY A 78 25.59 15.25 7.38
C GLY A 78 27.06 14.86 7.62
N PRO A 79 27.61 15.04 8.84
CA PRO A 79 29.05 14.89 9.10
C PRO A 79 29.57 13.46 8.94
N ARG A 80 28.67 12.47 8.94
CA ARG A 80 28.98 11.05 8.75
C ARG A 80 29.31 10.69 7.30
N ILE A 81 28.91 11.54 6.35
CA ILE A 81 29.20 11.38 4.93
C ILE A 81 30.55 12.04 4.65
N SER A 82 31.44 11.37 3.92
CA SER A 82 32.70 12.00 3.51
C SER A 82 32.45 13.13 2.51
N ARG A 83 33.36 14.10 2.40
CA ARG A 83 33.25 15.15 1.36
C ARG A 83 33.22 14.55 -0.05
N LEU A 84 33.93 13.45 -0.26
CA LEU A 84 33.82 12.57 -1.41
C LEU A 84 33.51 11.18 -0.87
N GLN A 85 32.30 10.67 -1.11
CA GLN A 85 31.82 9.42 -0.51
C GLN A 85 31.56 8.34 -1.56
N LEU A 86 30.84 8.66 -2.62
CA LEU A 86 30.58 7.76 -3.73
C LEU A 86 30.99 8.42 -5.04
N GLU A 87 31.48 7.60 -5.96
CA GLU A 87 31.58 7.92 -7.38
C GLU A 87 30.62 6.99 -8.14
N MET A 88 30.00 7.50 -9.19
CA MET A 88 29.07 6.73 -9.98
C MET A 88 29.01 7.17 -11.43
N GLU A 89 28.64 6.24 -12.31
CA GLU A 89 28.54 6.48 -13.74
C GLU A 89 27.53 5.50 -14.36
N PRO A 90 26.57 5.97 -15.18
CA PRO A 90 25.73 5.09 -15.99
C PRO A 90 26.59 4.28 -16.97
N THR A 91 26.36 2.97 -17.06
CA THR A 91 27.05 2.08 -17.99
C THR A 91 26.27 1.95 -19.31
N PRO A 92 26.94 1.60 -20.42
CA PRO A 92 26.28 1.31 -21.69
C PRO A 92 25.23 0.18 -21.62
N ASP A 93 25.40 -0.75 -20.67
CA ASP A 93 24.49 -1.88 -20.45
C ASP A 93 23.22 -1.50 -19.67
N GLY A 94 23.00 -0.21 -19.41
CA GLY A 94 21.82 0.30 -18.71
C GLY A 94 21.83 0.02 -17.21
N LEU A 95 23.02 -0.08 -16.60
CA LEU A 95 23.23 -0.18 -15.16
C LEU A 95 23.89 1.09 -14.62
N LEU A 96 23.90 1.27 -13.31
CA LEU A 96 24.61 2.34 -12.63
C LEU A 96 25.81 1.75 -11.91
N ALA A 97 27.02 2.04 -12.38
CA ALA A 97 28.24 1.66 -11.65
C ALA A 97 28.41 2.60 -10.46
N VAL A 98 28.68 2.05 -9.27
CA VAL A 98 28.94 2.82 -8.05
C VAL A 98 30.20 2.30 -7.38
N ARG A 99 31.03 3.21 -6.89
CA ARG A 99 32.24 2.91 -6.13
C ARG A 99 32.31 3.79 -4.88
N SER A 100 32.58 3.16 -3.74
CA SER A 100 32.84 3.87 -2.50
C SER A 100 34.27 4.40 -2.49
N ILE A 101 34.42 5.69 -2.25
CA ILE A 101 35.71 6.40 -2.15
C ILE A 101 35.87 7.13 -0.81
N GLY A 102 34.83 7.13 0.03
CA GLY A 102 34.83 7.73 1.35
C GLY A 102 34.96 6.72 2.49
N ARG A 103 34.93 7.25 3.72
CA ARG A 103 35.09 6.48 4.96
C ARG A 103 33.80 5.81 5.46
N CYS A 104 32.62 6.28 5.05
CA CYS A 104 31.36 5.67 5.47
C CYS A 104 31.20 4.32 4.74
N PRO A 105 30.97 3.20 5.45
CA PRO A 105 30.75 1.91 4.82
C PRO A 105 29.54 1.95 3.88
N LEU A 106 29.71 1.39 2.68
CA LEU A 106 28.65 1.22 1.70
C LEU A 106 28.06 -0.18 1.82
N LEU A 107 26.74 -0.26 1.78
CA LEU A 107 25.99 -1.49 1.57
C LEU A 107 25.16 -1.33 0.29
N ILE A 108 25.16 -2.36 -0.55
CA ILE A 108 24.30 -2.47 -1.73
C ILE A 108 23.28 -3.56 -1.42
N ASN A 109 21.98 -3.23 -1.49
CA ASN A 109 20.90 -4.17 -1.18
C ASN A 109 21.04 -4.86 0.20
N GLY A 110 21.54 -4.13 1.19
CA GLY A 110 21.80 -4.64 2.55
C GLY A 110 23.09 -5.46 2.72
N SER A 111 23.87 -5.68 1.67
CA SER A 111 25.16 -6.39 1.74
C SER A 111 26.35 -5.41 1.67
N PRO A 112 27.37 -5.55 2.54
CA PRO A 112 28.57 -4.71 2.48
C PRO A 112 29.25 -4.77 1.11
N ALA A 113 29.64 -3.61 0.58
CA ALA A 113 30.28 -3.50 -0.73
C ALA A 113 31.23 -2.29 -0.78
N THR A 114 32.27 -2.37 -1.61
CA THR A 114 33.12 -1.22 -1.97
C THR A 114 32.83 -0.69 -3.37
N GLN A 115 32.17 -1.50 -4.21
CA GLN A 115 31.70 -1.15 -5.55
C GLN A 115 30.58 -2.11 -5.97
N GLY A 116 29.81 -1.73 -6.99
CA GLY A 116 28.80 -2.60 -7.59
C GLY A 116 28.13 -1.99 -8.81
N LEU A 117 27.35 -2.81 -9.52
CA LEU A 117 26.48 -2.41 -10.62
C LEU A 117 25.03 -2.48 -10.14
N LEU A 118 24.29 -1.39 -10.28
CA LEU A 118 22.93 -1.27 -9.78
C LEU A 118 21.92 -1.11 -10.91
N LYS A 119 20.72 -1.64 -10.70
CA LYS A 119 19.54 -1.40 -11.53
C LYS A 119 18.48 -0.62 -10.76
N ALA A 120 17.45 -0.17 -11.46
CA ALA A 120 16.28 0.42 -10.81
C ALA A 120 15.67 -0.55 -9.80
N GLY A 121 15.34 -0.05 -8.61
CA GLY A 121 14.84 -0.82 -7.47
C GLY A 121 15.92 -1.28 -6.48
N ASP A 122 17.21 -1.17 -6.82
CA ASP A 122 18.30 -1.43 -5.88
C ASP A 122 18.46 -0.28 -4.88
N THR A 123 19.02 -0.59 -3.71
CA THR A 123 19.28 0.36 -2.63
C THR A 123 20.77 0.54 -2.39
N LEU A 124 21.17 1.77 -2.07
CA LEU A 124 22.50 2.14 -1.60
C LEU A 124 22.37 2.66 -0.17
N THR A 125 23.01 1.99 0.79
CA THR A 125 23.03 2.44 2.18
C THR A 125 24.44 2.87 2.56
N LEU A 126 24.59 4.14 2.92
CA LEU A 126 25.74 4.64 3.66
C LEU A 126 25.47 4.41 5.14
N GLN A 127 26.18 3.45 5.74
CA GLN A 127 25.84 2.93 7.06
C GLN A 127 25.78 4.03 8.12
N ASN A 128 24.67 4.07 8.86
CA ASN A 128 24.36 5.09 9.89
C ASN A 128 24.27 6.53 9.36
N ALA A 129 24.14 6.76 8.06
CA ALA A 129 24.08 8.10 7.48
C ALA A 129 22.88 8.31 6.54
N LEU A 130 22.73 7.47 5.51
CA LEU A 130 21.84 7.74 4.39
C LEU A 130 21.41 6.42 3.71
N VAL A 131 20.14 6.32 3.29
CA VAL A 131 19.65 5.28 2.38
C VAL A 131 19.14 5.95 1.12
N LEU A 132 19.60 5.47 -0.03
CA LEU A 132 19.20 5.93 -1.35
C LEU A 132 18.54 4.78 -2.11
N LEU A 133 17.46 5.10 -2.84
CA LEU A 133 16.83 4.20 -3.81
C LEU A 133 17.27 4.59 -5.22
N VAL A 134 17.73 3.62 -6.00
CA VAL A 134 18.02 3.81 -7.43
C VAL A 134 16.72 3.65 -8.20
N VAL A 135 16.33 4.65 -8.99
CA VAL A 135 15.16 4.57 -9.87
C VAL A 135 15.52 5.00 -11.29
N ARG A 136 14.70 4.61 -12.26
CA ARG A 136 14.74 5.15 -13.62
C ARG A 136 13.44 5.89 -13.88
N ARG A 137 13.56 7.15 -14.27
CA ARG A 137 12.42 8.01 -14.60
C ARG A 137 12.85 9.17 -15.47
N ARG A 138 11.88 9.91 -16.01
CA ARG A 138 12.11 11.18 -16.68
C ARG A 138 12.42 12.27 -15.66
N TRP A 139 13.29 13.21 -16.04
CA TRP A 139 13.61 14.35 -15.18
C TRP A 139 12.41 15.28 -14.95
N GLY A 140 11.68 15.60 -16.01
CA GLY A 140 10.45 16.38 -15.93
C GLY A 140 9.25 15.53 -15.54
N LEU A 141 8.55 15.93 -14.49
CA LEU A 141 7.19 15.45 -14.24
C LEU A 141 6.27 16.11 -15.25
N GLU A 142 5.42 15.32 -15.93
CA GLU A 142 4.48 15.88 -16.90
C GLU A 142 3.58 16.91 -16.22
N VAL A 143 3.47 18.10 -16.82
CA VAL A 143 2.56 19.13 -16.34
C VAL A 143 1.14 18.61 -16.53
N ILE A 144 0.52 18.18 -15.43
CA ILE A 144 -0.86 17.74 -15.47
C ILE A 144 -1.72 18.99 -15.51
N GLN A 145 -2.40 19.24 -16.64
CA GLN A 145 -3.20 20.45 -16.86
C GLN A 145 -4.26 20.69 -15.78
N ALA A 146 -4.70 19.65 -15.06
CA ALA A 146 -5.64 19.76 -13.95
C ALA A 146 -5.00 20.34 -12.66
N LEU A 147 -3.67 20.32 -12.54
CA LEU A 147 -2.87 20.84 -11.42
C LEU A 147 -2.15 22.14 -11.83
N LYS A 148 -2.92 23.18 -12.21
CA LYS A 148 -2.35 24.47 -12.65
C LYS A 148 -1.73 25.28 -11.51
N GLU A 149 -2.12 25.01 -10.27
CA GLU A 149 -1.63 25.72 -9.09
C GLU A 149 -0.53 24.94 -8.38
N ALA A 150 0.38 25.68 -7.75
CA ALA A 150 1.37 25.07 -6.89
C ALA A 150 0.68 24.34 -5.72
N PRO A 151 1.12 23.11 -5.40
CA PRO A 151 0.56 22.33 -4.31
C PRO A 151 0.69 23.08 -2.98
N ARG A 152 -0.43 23.20 -2.26
CA ARG A 152 -0.54 23.94 -0.99
C ARG A 152 -0.16 23.11 0.24
N PHE A 153 0.71 22.12 0.06
CA PHE A 153 1.20 21.24 1.12
C PHE A 153 2.71 21.08 1.02
N SER A 154 3.35 20.83 2.16
CA SER A 154 4.80 20.66 2.27
C SER A 154 5.31 19.45 1.47
N PHE A 155 6.59 19.46 1.10
CA PHE A 155 7.21 18.35 0.37
C PHE A 155 7.24 17.07 1.21
N GLY A 156 6.77 15.97 0.64
CA GLY A 156 6.70 14.66 1.28
C GLY A 156 5.57 14.48 2.30
N ASP A 157 4.74 15.50 2.52
CA ASP A 157 3.57 15.42 3.40
C ASP A 157 2.32 15.00 2.62
N ALA A 158 1.29 14.59 3.36
CA ALA A 158 -0.02 14.31 2.79
C ALA A 158 -0.65 15.60 2.23
N ASP A 159 -1.37 15.48 1.12
CA ASP A 159 -2.26 16.54 0.68
C ASP A 159 -3.54 16.61 1.52
N LEU A 160 -4.43 17.57 1.19
CA LEU A 160 -5.70 17.77 1.90
C LEU A 160 -6.66 16.56 1.81
N HIS A 161 -6.38 15.60 0.93
CA HIS A 161 -7.16 14.38 0.74
C HIS A 161 -6.46 13.16 1.33
N GLY A 162 -5.34 13.34 2.04
CA GLY A 162 -4.59 12.27 2.68
C GLY A 162 -3.66 11.51 1.73
N ILE A 163 -3.50 11.94 0.47
CA ILE A 163 -2.61 11.25 -0.47
C ILE A 163 -1.17 11.67 -0.19
N VAL A 164 -0.31 10.68 0.05
CA VAL A 164 1.12 10.84 0.35
C VAL A 164 1.96 10.35 -0.81
N GLY A 165 3.04 11.07 -1.11
CA GLY A 165 4.03 10.69 -2.11
C GLY A 165 4.40 11.84 -3.04
N GLU A 166 5.62 11.78 -3.55
CA GLU A 166 6.23 12.73 -4.49
C GLU A 166 6.68 12.04 -5.79
N SER A 167 6.40 10.74 -5.94
CA SER A 167 6.70 10.01 -7.18
C SER A 167 5.93 10.52 -8.39
N PRO A 168 6.45 10.33 -9.62
CA PRO A 168 5.69 10.60 -10.84
C PRO A 168 4.34 9.90 -10.87
N ALA A 169 4.27 8.66 -10.38
CA ALA A 169 3.04 7.86 -10.35
C ALA A 169 1.97 8.50 -9.44
N VAL A 170 2.35 8.99 -8.26
CA VAL A 170 1.41 9.64 -7.34
C VAL A 170 1.01 11.04 -7.84
N TRP A 171 1.92 11.78 -8.48
CA TRP A 171 1.55 13.03 -9.14
C TRP A 171 0.57 12.81 -10.29
N ALA A 172 0.80 11.80 -11.14
CA ALA A 172 -0.13 11.37 -12.18
C ALA A 172 -1.51 11.01 -11.61
N LEU A 173 -1.55 10.29 -10.49
CA LEU A 173 -2.78 9.99 -9.77
C LEU A 173 -3.50 11.27 -9.34
N ARG A 174 -2.83 12.21 -8.66
CA ARG A 174 -3.47 13.48 -8.22
C ARG A 174 -4.10 14.24 -9.39
N GLY A 175 -3.41 14.27 -10.53
CA GLY A 175 -3.94 14.89 -11.75
C GLY A 175 -5.16 14.17 -12.31
N ALA A 176 -5.13 12.83 -12.38
CA ALA A 176 -6.26 12.02 -12.83
C ALA A 176 -7.49 12.18 -11.91
N LEU A 177 -7.28 12.26 -10.59
CA LEU A 177 -8.35 12.49 -9.61
C LEU A 177 -8.96 13.89 -9.78
N ALA A 178 -8.15 14.93 -9.98
CA ALA A 178 -8.62 16.29 -10.23
C ALA A 178 -9.43 16.39 -11.54
N PHE A 179 -8.95 15.77 -12.61
CA PHE A 179 -9.68 15.69 -13.89
C PHE A 179 -11.00 14.94 -13.74
N ALA A 180 -10.97 13.76 -13.10
CA ALA A 180 -12.16 12.98 -12.81
C ALA A 180 -13.17 13.83 -12.03
N ALA A 181 -12.73 14.50 -10.94
CA ALA A 181 -13.58 15.34 -10.11
C ALA A 181 -14.33 16.43 -10.90
N GLN A 182 -13.65 17.11 -11.84
CA GLN A 182 -14.20 18.20 -12.65
C GLN A 182 -15.18 17.74 -13.73
N SER A 183 -15.03 16.51 -14.25
CA SER A 183 -15.86 16.00 -15.36
C SER A 183 -17.35 15.86 -15.02
N GLY A 184 -17.69 15.64 -13.74
CA GLY A 184 -19.05 15.32 -13.32
C GLY A 184 -19.54 13.90 -13.66
N ASN A 185 -18.81 13.16 -14.50
CA ASN A 185 -19.18 11.80 -14.92
C ASN A 185 -19.01 10.76 -13.81
N HIS A 186 -19.67 9.61 -13.96
CA HIS A 186 -19.38 8.41 -13.18
C HIS A 186 -17.92 7.96 -13.39
N VAL A 187 -17.28 7.45 -12.34
CA VAL A 187 -15.84 7.11 -12.37
C VAL A 187 -15.60 5.67 -11.96
N LEU A 188 -14.78 4.95 -12.73
CA LEU A 188 -14.28 3.63 -12.36
C LEU A 188 -12.84 3.74 -11.82
N VAL A 189 -12.67 3.55 -10.53
CA VAL A 189 -11.37 3.49 -9.85
C VAL A 189 -10.84 2.05 -9.88
N ARG A 190 -9.69 1.86 -10.51
CA ARG A 190 -9.02 0.57 -10.65
C ARG A 190 -7.79 0.54 -9.74
N GLY A 191 -7.45 -0.65 -9.26
CA GLY A 191 -6.24 -0.86 -8.48
C GLY A 191 -6.34 -2.10 -7.63
N GLU A 192 -5.19 -2.64 -7.25
CA GLU A 192 -5.12 -3.84 -6.43
C GLU A 192 -5.70 -3.61 -5.02
N SER A 193 -5.87 -4.71 -4.28
CA SER A 193 -6.34 -4.64 -2.90
C SER A 193 -5.31 -3.92 -2.03
N GLY A 194 -5.76 -3.03 -1.15
CA GLY A 194 -4.87 -2.23 -0.31
C GLY A 194 -4.09 -1.12 -1.03
N ALA A 195 -4.39 -0.81 -2.31
CA ALA A 195 -3.71 0.28 -3.03
C ALA A 195 -4.14 1.70 -2.59
N GLY A 196 -5.30 1.84 -1.94
CA GLY A 196 -5.89 3.14 -1.54
C GLY A 196 -7.08 3.63 -2.39
N LYS A 197 -7.87 2.72 -2.98
CA LYS A 197 -9.02 3.08 -3.85
C LYS A 197 -10.09 3.92 -3.17
N GLU A 198 -10.40 3.65 -1.91
CA GLU A 198 -11.37 4.45 -1.15
C GLU A 198 -10.88 5.90 -0.96
N LEU A 199 -9.59 6.08 -0.67
CA LEU A 199 -8.97 7.41 -0.54
C LEU A 199 -9.07 8.19 -1.86
N ALA A 200 -8.81 7.51 -2.99
CA ALA A 200 -9.00 8.08 -4.32
C ALA A 200 -10.47 8.49 -4.57
N ALA A 201 -11.44 7.65 -4.21
CA ALA A 201 -12.88 7.98 -4.34
C ALA A 201 -13.28 9.20 -3.49
N ARG A 202 -12.81 9.26 -2.24
CA ARG A 202 -13.01 10.40 -1.34
C ARG A 202 -12.39 11.69 -1.90
N ALA A 203 -11.19 11.60 -2.47
CA ALA A 203 -10.52 12.74 -3.12
C ALA A 203 -11.34 13.25 -4.32
N ILE A 204 -11.83 12.36 -5.19
CA ILE A 204 -12.69 12.73 -6.33
C ILE A 204 -13.94 13.48 -5.86
N HIS A 205 -14.61 12.97 -4.82
CA HIS A 205 -15.79 13.61 -4.25
C HIS A 205 -15.46 15.01 -3.70
N ALA A 206 -14.43 15.12 -2.86
CA ALA A 206 -14.01 16.37 -2.21
C ALA A 206 -13.60 17.46 -3.22
N LEU A 207 -12.98 17.07 -4.34
CA LEU A 207 -12.59 17.97 -5.43
C LEU A 207 -13.74 18.34 -6.38
N SER A 208 -14.90 17.67 -6.27
CA SER A 208 -15.99 17.85 -7.22
C SER A 208 -16.92 19.02 -6.86
N ARG A 209 -17.86 19.30 -7.76
CA ARG A 209 -18.98 20.22 -7.50
C ARG A 209 -19.95 19.68 -6.44
N ARG A 210 -19.95 18.37 -6.17
CA ARG A 210 -20.83 17.68 -5.21
C ARG A 210 -20.22 17.52 -3.81
N ARG A 211 -19.08 18.16 -3.53
CA ARG A 211 -18.37 18.09 -2.23
C ARG A 211 -19.19 18.50 -1.00
N GLY A 212 -20.29 19.25 -1.20
CA GLY A 212 -21.22 19.63 -0.14
C GLY A 212 -22.39 18.66 0.05
N GLY A 213 -22.56 17.67 -0.83
CA GLY A 213 -23.57 16.63 -0.73
C GLY A 213 -23.04 15.38 0.01
N ALA A 214 -23.92 14.39 0.22
CA ALA A 214 -23.55 13.17 0.91
C ALA A 214 -22.50 12.34 0.13
N PHE A 215 -21.59 11.69 0.84
CA PHE A 215 -20.72 10.64 0.32
C PHE A 215 -21.14 9.31 0.96
N VAL A 216 -21.97 8.55 0.24
CA VAL A 216 -22.49 7.25 0.69
C VAL A 216 -21.55 6.16 0.19
N ALA A 217 -20.94 5.39 1.08
CA ALA A 217 -19.98 4.36 0.74
C ALA A 217 -20.46 2.97 1.17
N ARG A 218 -20.36 1.99 0.28
CA ARG A 218 -20.67 0.58 0.56
C ARG A 218 -19.70 -0.34 -0.18
N ASN A 219 -19.25 -1.42 0.47
CA ASN A 219 -18.52 -2.47 -0.22
C ASN A 219 -19.52 -3.48 -0.78
N ALA A 220 -19.51 -3.70 -2.10
CA ALA A 220 -20.40 -4.62 -2.78
C ALA A 220 -20.26 -6.08 -2.33
N ALA A 221 -19.08 -6.51 -1.88
CA ALA A 221 -18.86 -7.85 -1.34
C ALA A 221 -19.55 -8.08 0.02
N THR A 222 -19.97 -7.00 0.70
CA THR A 222 -20.59 -7.07 2.03
C THR A 222 -22.11 -7.09 2.00
N PHE A 223 -22.72 -7.01 0.81
CA PHE A 223 -24.17 -7.08 0.68
C PHE A 223 -24.69 -8.46 1.15
N PRO A 224 -25.70 -8.50 2.04
CA PRO A 224 -26.32 -9.76 2.41
C PRO A 224 -27.00 -10.41 1.21
N GLU A 225 -26.87 -11.73 1.10
CA GLU A 225 -27.51 -12.51 0.04
C GLU A 225 -29.03 -12.28 0.06
N GLY A 226 -29.62 -11.98 -1.10
CA GLY A 226 -31.06 -11.72 -1.24
C GLY A 226 -31.54 -10.34 -0.77
N LEU A 227 -30.69 -9.50 -0.16
CA LEU A 227 -31.07 -8.14 0.27
C LEU A 227 -30.41 -7.03 -0.55
N VAL A 228 -29.58 -7.38 -1.54
CA VAL A 228 -28.80 -6.41 -2.31
C VAL A 228 -29.69 -5.38 -3.01
N ASP A 229 -30.80 -5.81 -3.63
CA ASP A 229 -31.75 -4.90 -4.27
C ASP A 229 -32.39 -3.95 -3.23
N ALA A 230 -32.79 -4.47 -2.07
CA ALA A 230 -33.42 -3.68 -1.02
C ALA A 230 -32.46 -2.64 -0.43
N GLU A 231 -31.17 -2.95 -0.30
CA GLU A 231 -30.16 -1.99 0.14
C GLU A 231 -29.85 -0.95 -0.94
N LEU A 232 -29.64 -1.35 -2.19
CA LEU A 232 -29.31 -0.42 -3.28
C LEU A 232 -30.48 0.51 -3.62
N PHE A 233 -31.65 -0.07 -3.87
CA PHE A 233 -32.80 0.64 -4.42
C PHE A 233 -33.81 1.09 -3.36
N GLY A 234 -33.81 0.50 -2.16
CA GLY A 234 -34.74 0.82 -1.09
C GLY A 234 -36.08 0.07 -1.20
N THR A 235 -36.90 0.19 -0.15
CA THR A 235 -38.20 -0.51 -0.04
C THR A 235 -39.33 0.47 0.17
N ALA A 236 -40.47 0.20 -0.45
CA ALA A 236 -41.72 0.91 -0.18
C ALA A 236 -42.21 0.65 1.25
N ARG A 237 -43.00 1.58 1.80
CA ARG A 237 -43.72 1.33 3.06
C ARG A 237 -44.61 0.09 2.91
N GLY A 238 -44.57 -0.81 3.87
CA GLY A 238 -45.36 -2.04 3.87
C GLY A 238 -44.80 -3.16 2.99
N TYR A 239 -43.58 -3.01 2.47
CA TYR A 239 -42.86 -4.07 1.75
C TYR A 239 -41.62 -4.53 2.55
N PRO A 240 -41.36 -5.86 2.65
CA PRO A 240 -42.15 -6.96 2.11
C PRO A 240 -43.40 -7.28 2.94
N ASN A 241 -43.47 -6.83 4.20
CA ASN A 241 -44.54 -7.15 5.13
C ASN A 241 -45.36 -5.91 5.51
N ALA A 242 -46.65 -6.12 5.76
CA ALA A 242 -47.53 -5.07 6.29
C ALA A 242 -46.95 -4.51 7.60
N GLY A 243 -46.64 -3.20 7.60
CA GLY A 243 -46.00 -2.50 8.73
C GLY A 243 -44.50 -2.21 8.57
N SER A 244 -43.82 -2.76 7.55
CA SER A 244 -42.41 -2.42 7.29
C SER A 244 -42.23 -0.92 6.98
N PRO A 245 -41.22 -0.25 7.57
CA PRO A 245 -40.94 1.15 7.28
C PRO A 245 -40.41 1.32 5.85
N GLU A 246 -40.66 2.49 5.28
CA GLU A 246 -40.06 2.91 4.02
C GLU A 246 -38.54 3.08 4.19
N ARG A 247 -37.76 2.61 3.23
CA ARG A 247 -36.30 2.80 3.20
C ARG A 247 -35.89 3.45 1.89
N PRO A 248 -35.09 4.53 1.92
CA PRO A 248 -34.69 5.24 0.71
C PRO A 248 -33.76 4.44 -0.20
N GLY A 249 -32.95 3.55 0.37
CA GLY A 249 -31.88 2.82 -0.31
C GLY A 249 -30.66 3.70 -0.58
N LEU A 250 -29.52 3.08 -0.87
CA LEU A 250 -28.24 3.76 -1.09
C LEU A 250 -28.31 4.80 -2.22
N ILE A 251 -29.08 4.51 -3.29
CA ILE A 251 -29.27 5.44 -4.41
C ILE A 251 -30.05 6.69 -3.97
N GLY A 252 -31.06 6.51 -3.11
CA GLY A 252 -31.84 7.62 -2.56
C GLY A 252 -31.07 8.43 -1.51
N GLU A 253 -30.25 7.76 -0.69
CA GLU A 253 -29.39 8.41 0.30
C GLU A 253 -28.27 9.24 -0.35
N ALA A 254 -27.84 8.86 -1.56
CA ALA A 254 -26.82 9.55 -2.33
C ALA A 254 -27.35 10.65 -3.25
N ASP A 255 -28.66 10.95 -3.22
CA ASP A 255 -29.27 12.00 -4.04
C ASP A 255 -28.63 13.37 -3.77
N GLY A 256 -28.28 14.10 -4.83
CA GLY A 256 -27.49 15.33 -4.79
C GLY A 256 -26.00 15.14 -4.44
N GLY A 257 -25.58 13.90 -4.12
CA GLY A 257 -24.26 13.56 -3.60
C GLY A 257 -23.50 12.55 -4.45
N THR A 258 -22.79 11.63 -3.79
CA THR A 258 -21.94 10.61 -4.42
C THR A 258 -22.15 9.26 -3.76
N LEU A 259 -22.42 8.24 -4.57
CA LEU A 259 -22.43 6.83 -4.17
C LEU A 259 -21.09 6.19 -4.54
N PHE A 260 -20.35 5.72 -3.55
CA PHE A 260 -19.15 4.93 -3.71
C PHE A 260 -19.44 3.44 -3.50
N LEU A 261 -19.14 2.63 -4.50
CA LEU A 261 -19.27 1.16 -4.45
C LEU A 261 -17.90 0.52 -4.60
N ASP A 262 -17.34 0.02 -3.50
CA ASP A 262 -16.10 -0.77 -3.55
C ASP A 262 -16.39 -2.21 -4.01
N GLU A 263 -15.39 -2.84 -4.61
CA GLU A 263 -15.45 -4.22 -5.14
C GLU A 263 -16.66 -4.45 -6.08
N ILE A 264 -16.97 -3.50 -6.96
CA ILE A 264 -18.15 -3.54 -7.87
C ILE A 264 -18.19 -4.81 -8.73
N GLY A 265 -17.03 -5.43 -9.00
CA GLY A 265 -16.92 -6.68 -9.74
C GLY A 265 -17.46 -7.90 -9.00
N GLU A 266 -17.75 -7.79 -7.71
CA GLU A 266 -18.42 -8.83 -6.91
C GLU A 266 -19.95 -8.80 -7.05
N LEU A 267 -20.52 -7.73 -7.64
CA LEU A 267 -21.97 -7.66 -7.85
C LEU A 267 -22.46 -8.72 -8.83
N PRO A 268 -23.54 -9.44 -8.50
CA PRO A 268 -24.26 -10.29 -9.43
C PRO A 268 -24.56 -9.61 -10.78
N PRO A 269 -24.44 -10.32 -11.91
CA PRO A 269 -24.67 -9.77 -13.25
C PRO A 269 -26.04 -9.10 -13.48
N HIS A 270 -27.10 -9.55 -12.79
CA HIS A 270 -28.44 -8.97 -12.92
C HIS A 270 -28.51 -7.58 -12.26
N LEU A 271 -27.81 -7.37 -11.14
CA LEU A 271 -27.75 -6.08 -10.46
C LEU A 271 -26.95 -5.05 -11.25
N GLN A 272 -25.90 -5.47 -11.95
CA GLN A 272 -25.20 -4.60 -12.89
C GLN A 272 -26.16 -4.07 -13.96
N ALA A 273 -27.10 -4.90 -14.43
CA ALA A 273 -28.12 -4.48 -15.40
C ALA A 273 -29.13 -3.49 -14.77
N HIS A 274 -29.54 -3.70 -13.52
CA HIS A 274 -30.42 -2.75 -12.82
C HIS A 274 -29.75 -1.40 -12.59
N LEU A 275 -28.45 -1.39 -12.31
CA LEU A 275 -27.66 -0.16 -12.15
C LEU A 275 -27.48 0.61 -13.47
N LEU A 276 -27.68 0.00 -14.65
CA LEU A 276 -27.56 0.73 -15.92
C LEU A 276 -28.51 1.93 -15.97
N ARG A 277 -29.77 1.77 -15.54
CA ARG A 277 -30.74 2.88 -15.54
C ARG A 277 -30.38 3.99 -14.55
N VAL A 278 -29.73 3.63 -13.45
CA VAL A 278 -29.22 4.58 -12.45
C VAL A 278 -28.01 5.36 -12.98
N LEU A 279 -27.16 4.69 -13.76
CA LEU A 279 -25.97 5.27 -14.37
C LEU A 279 -26.28 6.03 -15.67
N ASP A 280 -27.52 5.99 -16.15
CA ASP A 280 -27.99 6.85 -17.22
C ASP A 280 -28.20 8.28 -16.71
N ARG A 281 -28.23 9.23 -17.64
CA ARG A 281 -28.30 10.67 -17.34
C ARG A 281 -29.49 11.06 -16.45
N ASP A 282 -30.60 10.31 -16.51
CA ASP A 282 -31.83 10.61 -15.78
C ASP A 282 -31.86 10.01 -14.36
N GLY A 283 -30.89 9.15 -14.00
CA GLY A 283 -30.75 8.58 -12.64
C GLY A 283 -31.97 7.78 -12.18
N GLU A 284 -32.61 7.05 -13.10
CA GLU A 284 -33.91 6.43 -12.85
C GLU A 284 -33.80 5.10 -12.11
N TYR A 285 -34.66 4.92 -11.10
CA TYR A 285 -34.74 3.69 -10.32
C TYR A 285 -36.14 3.47 -9.74
N GLN A 286 -36.40 2.27 -9.22
CA GLN A 286 -37.65 1.92 -8.55
C GLN A 286 -37.34 1.23 -7.24
N ARG A 287 -38.11 1.55 -6.19
CA ARG A 287 -38.04 0.83 -4.92
C ARG A 287 -38.77 -0.50 -5.02
N LEU A 288 -38.35 -1.47 -4.22
CA LEU A 288 -39.06 -2.73 -4.16
C LEU A 288 -40.45 -2.52 -3.55
N GLY A 289 -41.46 -3.12 -4.17
CA GLY A 289 -42.86 -2.94 -3.80
C GLY A 289 -43.50 -1.64 -4.27
N GLU A 290 -42.84 -0.84 -5.12
CA GLU A 290 -43.38 0.40 -5.68
C GLU A 290 -43.30 0.38 -7.22
N PRO A 291 -44.42 0.59 -7.96
CA PRO A 291 -44.38 0.67 -9.43
C PRO A 291 -43.89 2.04 -9.95
N ARG A 292 -43.73 3.02 -9.05
CA ARG A 292 -43.38 4.40 -9.39
C ARG A 292 -41.88 4.53 -9.66
N VAL A 293 -41.55 5.09 -10.82
CA VAL A 293 -40.18 5.51 -11.15
C VAL A 293 -39.79 6.71 -10.31
N ARG A 294 -38.59 6.65 -9.74
CA ARG A 294 -37.91 7.71 -9.00
C ARG A 294 -36.65 8.13 -9.76
N ARG A 295 -36.16 9.33 -9.47
CA ARG A 295 -34.92 9.88 -10.01
C ARG A 295 -34.02 10.29 -8.85
N SER A 296 -32.72 10.06 -9.00
CA SER A 296 -31.68 10.52 -8.08
C SER A 296 -30.60 11.23 -8.89
N ASP A 297 -30.31 12.48 -8.56
CA ASP A 297 -29.19 13.22 -9.14
C ASP A 297 -27.92 12.87 -8.37
N LEU A 298 -27.38 11.67 -8.59
CA LEU A 298 -26.16 11.21 -7.94
C LEU A 298 -24.98 11.09 -8.90
N ARG A 299 -23.79 11.10 -8.32
CA ARG A 299 -22.59 10.60 -8.98
C ARG A 299 -22.24 9.22 -8.44
N VAL A 300 -21.86 8.29 -9.30
CA VAL A 300 -21.34 6.97 -8.90
C VAL A 300 -19.83 6.93 -9.10
N ILE A 301 -19.12 6.53 -8.05
CA ILE A 301 -17.72 6.13 -8.12
C ILE A 301 -17.69 4.65 -7.79
N ALA A 302 -17.24 3.82 -8.73
CA ALA A 302 -17.11 2.38 -8.51
C ALA A 302 -15.63 2.01 -8.39
N ALA A 303 -15.28 1.05 -7.54
CA ALA A 303 -13.92 0.55 -7.40
C ALA A 303 -13.83 -0.96 -7.66
N THR A 304 -12.75 -1.40 -8.30
CA THR A 304 -12.50 -2.83 -8.56
C THR A 304 -11.00 -3.14 -8.60
N ASN A 305 -10.66 -4.35 -8.16
CA ASN A 305 -9.36 -4.99 -8.37
C ASN A 305 -9.38 -6.06 -9.48
N ARG A 306 -10.56 -6.37 -10.04
CA ARG A 306 -10.70 -7.33 -11.14
C ARG A 306 -10.29 -6.69 -12.47
N PRO A 307 -9.84 -7.51 -13.45
CA PRO A 307 -9.64 -7.03 -14.80
C PRO A 307 -10.96 -6.47 -15.35
N VAL A 308 -10.86 -5.43 -16.20
CA VAL A 308 -12.04 -4.75 -16.75
C VAL A 308 -12.91 -5.72 -17.55
N ASP A 309 -12.32 -6.66 -18.27
CA ASP A 309 -13.04 -7.66 -19.07
C ASP A 309 -13.97 -8.58 -18.24
N ALA A 310 -13.82 -8.61 -16.91
CA ALA A 310 -14.71 -9.35 -16.02
C ALA A 310 -16.04 -8.61 -15.73
N LEU A 311 -16.14 -7.32 -16.07
CA LEU A 311 -17.36 -6.53 -15.96
C LEU A 311 -18.13 -6.56 -17.28
N LYS A 312 -19.47 -6.48 -17.21
CA LYS A 312 -20.30 -6.39 -18.42
C LYS A 312 -19.91 -5.18 -19.26
N HIS A 313 -19.78 -5.38 -20.57
CA HIS A 313 -19.38 -4.33 -21.51
C HIS A 313 -20.27 -3.08 -21.40
N ASP A 314 -21.59 -3.27 -21.37
CA ASP A 314 -22.58 -2.20 -21.30
C ASP A 314 -22.48 -1.41 -19.98
N PHE A 315 -22.10 -2.09 -18.89
CA PHE A 315 -21.89 -1.48 -17.57
C PHE A 315 -20.62 -0.65 -17.53
N LEU A 316 -19.52 -1.18 -18.08
CA LEU A 316 -18.26 -0.47 -18.23
C LEU A 316 -18.41 0.80 -19.07
N ALA A 317 -19.19 0.73 -20.15
CA ALA A 317 -19.43 1.86 -21.06
C ALA A 317 -20.05 3.09 -20.35
N ARG A 318 -20.64 2.92 -19.16
CA ARG A 318 -21.18 4.02 -18.34
C ARG A 318 -20.14 4.76 -17.53
N PHE A 319 -18.95 4.19 -17.37
CA PHE A 319 -17.83 4.83 -16.69
C PHE A 319 -16.87 5.42 -17.72
N LEU A 320 -17.23 6.59 -18.27
CA LEU A 320 -16.41 7.31 -19.25
C LEU A 320 -15.02 7.69 -18.73
N ILE A 321 -14.87 7.79 -17.41
CA ILE A 321 -13.62 8.12 -16.73
C ILE A 321 -13.16 6.90 -15.94
N SER A 322 -11.94 6.44 -16.21
CA SER A 322 -11.27 5.44 -15.37
C SER A 322 -9.97 6.00 -14.79
N VAL A 323 -9.75 5.76 -13.50
CA VAL A 323 -8.54 6.16 -12.78
C VAL A 323 -7.87 4.92 -12.23
N SER A 324 -6.59 4.72 -12.57
CA SER A 324 -5.78 3.65 -11.99
C SER A 324 -5.02 4.16 -10.76
N VAL A 325 -5.23 3.52 -9.62
CA VAL A 325 -4.45 3.76 -8.39
C VAL A 325 -3.22 2.86 -8.45
N PRO A 326 -2.00 3.42 -8.49
CA PRO A 326 -0.77 2.62 -8.59
C PRO A 326 -0.64 1.66 -7.41
N GLY A 327 0.08 0.56 -7.58
CA GLY A 327 0.52 -0.30 -6.48
C GLY A 327 1.76 0.28 -5.79
N LEU A 328 2.18 -0.29 -4.65
CA LEU A 328 3.48 0.06 -4.05
C LEU A 328 4.68 -0.22 -4.99
N PRO A 329 4.70 -1.27 -5.84
CA PRO A 329 5.78 -1.48 -6.80
C PRO A 329 5.98 -0.32 -7.79
N ASP A 330 4.90 0.38 -8.17
CA ASP A 330 4.95 1.50 -9.11
C ASP A 330 5.35 2.83 -8.44
N ARG A 331 5.36 2.87 -7.10
CA ARG A 331 5.72 4.04 -6.29
C ARG A 331 6.65 3.68 -5.12
N ARG A 332 7.62 2.79 -5.34
CA ARG A 332 8.52 2.33 -4.27
C ARG A 332 9.23 3.46 -3.53
N GLU A 333 9.57 4.52 -4.26
CA GLU A 333 10.20 5.73 -3.71
C GLU A 333 9.34 6.50 -2.69
N ASP A 334 8.03 6.26 -2.67
CA ASP A 334 7.11 6.85 -1.68
C ASP A 334 6.95 6.00 -0.41
N ILE A 335 7.46 4.76 -0.38
CA ILE A 335 7.33 3.86 0.79
C ILE A 335 7.84 4.50 2.09
N PRO A 336 9.01 5.19 2.12
CA PRO A 336 9.47 5.83 3.34
C PRO A 336 8.56 6.98 3.80
N LEU A 337 8.01 7.76 2.87
CA LEU A 337 7.06 8.83 3.16
C LEU A 337 5.74 8.28 3.71
N LEU A 338 5.25 7.18 3.13
CA LEU A 338 4.06 6.46 3.60
C LEU A 338 4.28 5.89 5.00
N LEU A 339 5.42 5.24 5.25
CA LEU A 339 5.76 4.73 6.57
C LEU A 339 5.80 5.85 7.62
N ARG A 340 6.44 6.98 7.30
CA ARG A 340 6.45 8.17 8.16
C ARG A 340 5.04 8.65 8.46
N HIS A 341 4.20 8.77 7.44
CA HIS A 341 2.82 9.22 7.59
C HIS A 341 1.98 8.28 8.47
N LEU A 342 2.06 6.97 8.24
CA LEU A 342 1.34 5.96 9.02
C LEU A 342 1.80 5.94 10.48
N LEU A 343 3.11 6.07 10.73
CA LEU A 343 3.64 6.18 12.10
C LEU A 343 3.14 7.44 12.80
N ALA A 344 3.18 8.59 12.12
CA ALA A 344 2.66 9.84 12.67
C ALA A 344 1.14 9.76 12.94
N ALA A 345 0.40 9.02 12.12
CA ALA A 345 -1.01 8.74 12.36
C ALA A 345 -1.22 7.87 13.61
N ALA A 346 -0.47 6.78 13.76
CA ALA A 346 -0.57 5.90 14.93
C ALA A 346 -0.17 6.62 16.24
N ALA A 347 0.81 7.52 16.18
CA ALA A 347 1.30 8.25 17.35
C ALA A 347 0.35 9.36 17.84
N ARG A 348 -0.56 9.88 16.99
CA ARG A 348 -1.50 10.95 17.37
C ARG A 348 -2.36 10.58 18.58
N ASP A 349 -2.74 9.32 18.68
CA ASP A 349 -3.63 8.81 19.73
C ASP A 349 -2.88 7.93 20.76
N SER A 350 -1.54 7.85 20.69
CA SER A 350 -0.72 7.11 21.65
C SER A 350 0.51 7.91 22.09
N PRO A 351 0.47 8.50 23.30
CA PRO A 351 1.62 9.15 23.92
C PRO A 351 2.83 8.22 24.07
N GLU A 352 2.59 6.93 24.33
CA GLU A 352 3.63 5.91 24.51
C GLU A 352 4.45 5.72 23.22
N LEU A 353 3.76 5.65 22.07
CA LEU A 353 4.43 5.56 20.77
C LEU A 353 5.19 6.85 20.44
N THR A 354 4.61 8.00 20.78
CA THR A 354 5.26 9.31 20.61
C THR A 354 6.57 9.37 21.38
N ASP A 355 6.55 9.07 22.67
CA ASP A 355 7.75 9.16 23.53
C ASP A 355 8.81 8.15 23.13
N ARG A 356 8.38 6.96 22.73
CA ARG A 356 9.29 5.89 22.36
C ARG A 356 9.94 6.09 21.00
N PHE A 357 9.21 6.48 19.97
CA PHE A 357 9.74 6.45 18.59
C PHE A 357 9.93 7.83 17.95
N PHE A 358 9.46 8.91 18.54
CA PHE A 358 9.60 10.25 17.95
C PHE A 358 10.67 11.05 18.66
N GLU A 359 11.38 11.87 17.87
CA GLU A 359 12.14 12.98 18.45
C GLU A 359 11.15 14.07 18.91
N ARG A 360 11.39 14.67 20.07
CA ARG A 360 10.65 15.86 20.50
C ARG A 360 11.46 17.09 20.09
N ARG A 361 10.87 17.99 19.30
CA ARG A 361 11.51 19.26 18.90
C ARG A 361 10.55 20.42 19.18
N GLY A 362 10.60 20.92 20.43
CA GLY A 362 9.61 21.87 20.94
C GLY A 362 8.23 21.23 21.05
N ASP A 363 7.18 21.99 20.70
CA ASP A 363 5.77 21.56 20.81
C ASP A 363 5.28 20.70 19.63
N ARG A 364 6.16 20.33 18.69
CA ARG A 364 5.81 19.49 17.52
C ARG A 364 6.43 18.10 17.66
N LEU A 365 5.62 17.08 17.37
CA LEU A 365 6.13 15.75 17.02
C LEU A 365 7.14 15.90 15.88
N ALA A 366 8.39 15.48 16.11
CA ALA A 366 9.41 15.56 15.07
C ALA A 366 9.40 14.29 14.20
N GLU A 367 10.52 14.00 13.54
CA GLU A 367 10.65 12.86 12.64
C GLU A 367 10.71 11.54 13.43
N PRO A 368 10.06 10.47 12.94
CA PRO A 368 10.13 9.16 13.59
C PRO A 368 11.55 8.57 13.46
N ARG A 369 12.03 7.99 14.56
CA ARG A 369 13.30 7.25 14.63
C ARG A 369 13.13 5.88 13.98
N ILE A 370 13.47 5.78 12.71
CA ILE A 370 13.42 4.53 11.93
C ILE A 370 14.85 4.06 11.66
N ALA A 371 15.12 2.77 11.87
CA ALA A 371 16.41 2.18 11.56
C ALA A 371 16.61 2.06 10.02
N PRO A 372 17.80 2.38 9.48
CA PRO A 372 18.04 2.33 8.04
C PRO A 372 17.86 0.94 7.44
N ALA A 373 18.19 -0.11 8.19
CA ALA A 373 18.01 -1.49 7.76
C ALA A 373 16.53 -1.86 7.54
N LEU A 374 15.60 -1.25 8.30
CA LEU A 374 14.17 -1.45 8.09
C LEU A 374 13.73 -0.78 6.79
N VAL A 375 14.14 0.47 6.55
CA VAL A 375 13.80 1.19 5.31
C VAL A 375 14.33 0.44 4.09
N ASP A 376 15.60 0.01 4.13
CA ASP A 376 16.22 -0.80 3.08
C ASP A 376 15.43 -2.09 2.80
N ALA A 377 15.05 -2.83 3.85
CA ALA A 377 14.28 -4.06 3.70
C ALA A 377 12.87 -3.82 3.11
N LEU A 378 12.19 -2.76 3.54
CA LEU A 378 10.86 -2.40 3.03
C LEU A 378 10.91 -1.99 1.55
N LEU A 379 11.91 -1.23 1.13
CA LEU A 379 12.08 -0.83 -0.28
C LEU A 379 12.32 -2.01 -1.22
N ARG A 380 12.99 -3.05 -0.72
CA ARG A 380 13.30 -4.27 -1.48
C ARG A 380 12.19 -5.31 -1.42
N HIS A 381 11.18 -5.09 -0.59
CA HIS A 381 10.08 -6.02 -0.41
C HIS A 381 9.12 -6.03 -1.60
N ALA A 382 8.62 -7.22 -1.95
CA ALA A 382 7.69 -7.42 -3.05
C ALA A 382 6.25 -7.41 -2.50
N TYR A 383 5.65 -6.22 -2.46
CA TYR A 383 4.31 -6.03 -1.92
C TYR A 383 3.23 -6.67 -2.79
N THR A 384 2.36 -7.45 -2.17
CA THR A 384 1.18 -8.09 -2.79
C THR A 384 -0.15 -7.57 -2.22
N HIS A 385 -0.12 -6.99 -1.02
CA HIS A 385 -1.29 -6.36 -0.37
C HIS A 385 -1.05 -4.87 -0.04
N HIS A 386 0.02 -4.31 -0.61
CA HIS A 386 0.32 -2.88 -0.66
C HIS A 386 0.27 -2.18 0.72
N LEU A 387 -0.58 -1.16 0.91
CA LEU A 387 -0.58 -0.38 2.16
C LEU A 387 -1.01 -1.21 3.35
N ARG A 388 -1.91 -2.20 3.18
CA ARG A 388 -2.32 -3.08 4.28
C ARG A 388 -1.15 -3.92 4.80
N GLU A 389 -0.31 -4.38 3.88
CA GLU A 389 0.91 -5.12 4.19
C GLU A 389 1.98 -4.21 4.81
N LEU A 390 2.21 -3.02 4.26
CA LEU A 390 3.12 -2.03 4.84
C LEU A 390 2.70 -1.65 6.28
N GLU A 391 1.41 -1.40 6.49
CA GLU A 391 0.85 -1.07 7.81
C GLU A 391 1.01 -2.24 8.79
N ARG A 392 0.74 -3.48 8.35
CA ARG A 392 0.99 -4.68 9.15
C ARG A 392 2.46 -4.80 9.55
N LEU A 393 3.39 -4.64 8.61
CA LEU A 393 4.83 -4.70 8.87
C LEU A 393 5.27 -3.60 9.84
N MET A 394 4.70 -2.40 9.71
CA MET A 394 4.89 -1.31 10.66
C MET A 394 4.42 -1.69 12.07
N TRP A 395 3.22 -2.26 12.22
CA TRP A 395 2.70 -2.68 13.53
C TRP A 395 3.53 -3.79 14.18
N ILE A 396 4.01 -4.75 13.39
CA ILE A 396 4.95 -5.77 13.88
C ILE A 396 6.24 -5.10 14.37
N ALA A 397 6.78 -4.14 13.62
CA ALA A 397 7.97 -3.41 14.02
C ALA A 397 7.73 -2.59 15.31
N LEU A 398 6.57 -1.94 15.46
CA LEU A 398 6.22 -1.17 16.66
C LEU A 398 6.19 -2.05 17.93
N GLY A 399 5.63 -3.26 17.81
CA GLY A 399 5.53 -4.20 18.92
C GLY A 399 6.82 -4.96 19.27
N SER A 400 7.68 -5.21 18.27
CA SER A 400 8.86 -6.07 18.43
C SER A 400 10.18 -5.30 18.56
N SER A 401 10.23 -4.01 18.19
CA SER A 401 11.45 -3.21 18.31
C SER A 401 11.89 -3.17 19.78
N PRO A 402 13.17 -3.38 20.10
CA PRO A 402 13.64 -3.38 21.49
C PRO A 402 13.79 -1.95 22.03
N ASP A 403 14.31 -1.05 21.20
CA ASP A 403 14.74 0.29 21.63
C ASP A 403 13.76 1.39 21.22
N ASN A 404 14.27 2.62 21.14
CA ASN A 404 13.57 3.82 20.69
C ASN A 404 13.66 4.05 19.17
N PHE A 405 14.16 3.06 18.42
CA PHE A 405 14.17 3.03 16.95
C PHE A 405 13.25 1.91 16.45
N LEU A 406 12.44 2.23 15.45
CA LEU A 406 11.67 1.23 14.70
C LEU A 406 12.63 0.41 13.84
N ALA A 407 12.84 -0.86 14.20
CA ALA A 407 13.93 -1.67 13.70
C ALA A 407 13.48 -2.84 12.82
N LEU A 408 14.41 -3.37 12.02
CA LEU A 408 14.25 -4.66 11.34
C LEU A 408 14.52 -5.78 12.35
N THR A 409 13.47 -6.20 13.05
CA THR A 409 13.54 -7.28 14.04
C THR A 409 13.40 -8.66 13.38
N PRO A 410 13.73 -9.76 14.10
CA PRO A 410 13.47 -11.12 13.59
C PRO A 410 12.00 -11.34 13.20
N ASP A 411 11.06 -10.75 13.93
CA ASP A 411 9.62 -10.86 13.65
C ASP A 411 9.24 -10.14 12.34
N VAL A 412 9.76 -8.94 12.12
CA VAL A 412 9.58 -8.21 10.86
C VAL A 412 10.23 -8.98 9.70
N TYR A 413 11.44 -9.49 9.90
CA TYR A 413 12.15 -10.27 8.88
C TYR A 413 11.39 -11.55 8.50
N ALA A 414 10.79 -12.25 9.47
CA ALA A 414 9.96 -13.41 9.22
C ALA A 414 8.68 -13.05 8.44
N ALA A 415 8.03 -11.93 8.78
CA ALA A 415 6.84 -11.45 8.10
C ALA A 415 7.12 -11.10 6.62
N LEU A 416 8.22 -10.39 6.35
CA LEU A 416 8.68 -10.07 4.99
C LEU A 416 8.88 -11.32 4.12
N ARG A 417 9.36 -12.43 4.70
CA ARG A 417 9.61 -13.68 3.95
C ARG A 417 8.37 -14.52 3.72
N THR A 418 7.40 -14.48 4.64
CA THR A 418 6.19 -15.31 4.56
C THR A 418 5.32 -14.89 3.37
N GLU A 419 5.31 -13.61 3.02
CA GLU A 419 4.50 -13.10 1.90
C GLU A 419 5.19 -13.21 0.53
N ALA A 420 6.51 -13.41 0.51
CA ALA A 420 7.26 -13.64 -0.73
C ALA A 420 7.07 -15.07 -1.32
N GLY A 421 6.23 -15.93 -0.72
CA GLY A 421 6.34 -17.38 -0.81
C GLY A 421 5.10 -18.21 -1.19
N GLU A 422 3.98 -17.65 -1.67
CA GLU A 422 2.88 -18.45 -2.23
C GLU A 422 2.62 -18.10 -3.70
N PRO A 423 3.07 -18.93 -4.67
CA PRO A 423 2.55 -18.91 -6.01
C PRO A 423 1.07 -19.29 -5.94
N ARG A 424 0.19 -18.42 -6.45
CA ARG A 424 -1.23 -18.76 -6.67
C ARG A 424 -1.30 -19.91 -7.69
N THR A 425 -1.46 -21.14 -7.22
CA THR A 425 -2.00 -22.21 -8.05
C THR A 425 -3.48 -21.92 -8.24
N ASP A 426 -3.85 -21.52 -9.45
CA ASP A 426 -5.23 -21.34 -9.85
C ASP A 426 -5.96 -22.69 -9.81
N PRO A 427 -7.01 -22.89 -8.97
CA PRO A 427 -7.71 -24.16 -8.85
C PRO A 427 -8.53 -24.55 -10.10
N ARG A 428 -8.48 -23.76 -11.19
CA ARG A 428 -9.30 -23.95 -12.40
C ARG A 428 -8.54 -24.38 -13.65
N ALA A 429 -7.26 -24.71 -13.56
CA ALA A 429 -6.57 -25.42 -14.63
C ALA A 429 -6.94 -26.91 -14.58
N GLY A 430 -8.07 -27.27 -15.21
CA GLY A 430 -8.48 -28.67 -15.37
C GLY A 430 -7.43 -29.50 -16.14
N PRO A 431 -7.24 -30.78 -15.80
CA PRO A 431 -6.29 -31.61 -16.53
C PRO A 431 -6.83 -31.92 -17.93
N ARG A 432 -6.02 -31.62 -18.95
CA ARG A 432 -6.27 -32.03 -20.33
C ARG A 432 -6.22 -33.56 -20.39
N THR A 433 -7.30 -34.12 -20.92
CA THR A 433 -7.50 -35.54 -21.20
C THR A 433 -6.61 -35.99 -22.37
N THR A 434 -5.90 -37.09 -22.18
CA THR A 434 -5.52 -38.01 -23.25
C THR A 434 -5.78 -39.43 -22.77
N ASP A 435 -6.53 -40.15 -23.60
CA ASP A 435 -7.17 -41.45 -23.39
C ASP A 435 -6.20 -42.64 -23.62
N PRO A 436 -6.60 -43.93 -23.64
CA PRO A 436 -6.32 -44.89 -22.58
C PRO A 436 -5.48 -46.09 -23.06
N GLY A 437 -4.89 -46.85 -22.13
CA GLY A 437 -4.24 -48.10 -22.51
C GLY A 437 -3.61 -48.92 -21.38
N ARG A 438 -4.33 -50.00 -21.04
CA ARG A 438 -3.84 -51.30 -20.56
C ARG A 438 -3.80 -51.56 -19.04
N ALA A 439 -4.63 -52.54 -18.66
CA ALA A 439 -4.71 -53.19 -17.37
C ALA A 439 -3.56 -54.18 -17.12
N THR A 440 -3.10 -54.27 -15.88
CA THR A 440 -2.75 -55.51 -15.15
C THR A 440 -2.81 -55.25 -13.64
N ASP A 441 -3.39 -56.22 -12.93
CA ASP A 441 -3.71 -56.30 -11.50
C ASP A 441 -2.47 -56.80 -10.67
N PRO A 442 -2.58 -57.17 -9.37
CA PRO A 442 -2.49 -56.32 -8.17
C PRO A 442 -1.26 -56.63 -7.27
N GLY A 443 -1.01 -55.73 -6.31
CA GLY A 443 -0.40 -56.07 -5.03
C GLY A 443 0.95 -55.41 -4.73
N LYS A 444 0.94 -54.45 -3.78
CA LYS A 444 1.81 -54.38 -2.58
C LYS A 444 1.67 -53.04 -1.85
N SER A 445 1.09 -53.14 -0.65
CA SER A 445 1.44 -52.41 0.59
C SER A 445 1.93 -50.96 0.49
N ASN A 446 1.04 -50.01 0.80
CA ASN A 446 1.43 -48.68 1.28
C ASN A 446 1.94 -48.75 2.74
N PRO A 447 3.03 -48.06 3.11
CA PRO A 447 3.33 -47.76 4.50
C PRO A 447 2.36 -46.70 5.06
N PRO A 448 2.07 -46.71 6.38
CA PRO A 448 1.02 -45.90 6.98
C PRO A 448 1.39 -44.41 7.03
N GLN A 449 0.40 -43.58 6.69
CA GLN A 449 0.38 -42.16 7.03
C GLN A 449 0.17 -42.02 8.56
N PRO A 450 0.88 -41.12 9.25
CA PRO A 450 0.57 -40.82 10.65
C PRO A 450 -0.70 -39.95 10.72
N SER A 451 -1.78 -40.56 11.20
CA SER A 451 -2.98 -39.89 11.66
C SER A 451 -2.80 -39.40 13.11
N ASP A 452 -3.47 -38.28 13.42
CA ASP A 452 -3.84 -37.77 14.75
C ASP A 452 -2.72 -37.21 15.66
N SER A 453 -2.43 -35.91 15.49
CA SER A 453 -1.93 -35.08 16.60
C SER A 453 -3.07 -34.87 17.60
N GLY A 454 -3.05 -35.62 18.70
CA GLY A 454 -4.01 -35.54 19.80
C GLY A 454 -4.18 -34.13 20.36
N SER A 455 -5.41 -33.81 20.74
CA SER A 455 -5.73 -32.60 21.49
C SER A 455 -5.04 -32.64 22.85
N ILE A 456 -4.08 -31.74 23.09
CA ILE A 456 -3.41 -31.60 24.39
C ILE A 456 -4.48 -31.37 25.47
N GLY A 457 -4.52 -32.26 26.46
CA GLY A 457 -5.55 -32.28 27.50
C GLY A 457 -5.22 -31.36 28.69
N ARG A 458 -6.22 -31.08 29.53
CA ARG A 458 -6.06 -30.25 30.74
C ARG A 458 -4.95 -30.76 31.67
N ALA A 459 -4.88 -32.07 31.92
CA ALA A 459 -3.91 -32.67 32.81
C ALA A 459 -2.45 -32.54 32.31
N GLU A 460 -2.25 -32.58 30.98
CA GLU A 460 -0.93 -32.40 30.37
C GLU A 460 -0.44 -30.95 30.52
N ILE A 461 -1.37 -29.99 30.42
CA ILE A 461 -1.07 -28.57 30.61
C ILE A 461 -0.68 -28.28 32.07
N GLU A 462 -1.43 -28.83 33.03
CA GLU A 462 -1.15 -28.66 34.46
C GLU A 462 0.20 -29.30 34.86
N ALA A 463 0.50 -30.50 34.33
CA ALA A 463 1.79 -31.15 34.55
C ALA A 463 2.97 -30.36 33.97
N ALA A 464 2.84 -29.84 32.74
CA ALA A 464 3.87 -29.04 32.11
C ALA A 464 4.12 -27.70 32.83
N LEU A 465 3.07 -27.09 33.40
CA LEU A 465 3.18 -25.88 34.22
C LEU A 465 3.88 -26.15 35.55
N ALA A 466 3.58 -27.30 36.19
CA ALA A 466 4.26 -27.71 37.42
C ALA A 466 5.74 -28.01 37.19
N GLU A 467 6.08 -28.72 36.10
CA GLU A 467 7.47 -29.01 35.71
C GLU A 467 8.25 -27.74 35.35
N ALA A 468 7.59 -26.77 34.70
CA ALA A 468 8.18 -25.47 34.37
C ALA A 468 8.21 -24.47 35.53
N GLN A 469 7.88 -24.87 36.76
CA GLN A 469 7.82 -24.01 37.95
C GLN A 469 6.98 -22.73 37.74
N GLY A 470 5.84 -22.86 37.05
CA GLY A 470 4.95 -21.73 36.73
C GLY A 470 5.36 -20.90 35.51
N SER A 471 6.48 -21.20 34.84
CA SER A 471 6.87 -20.51 33.61
C SER A 471 6.04 -20.95 32.40
N VAL A 472 5.11 -20.10 31.93
CA VAL A 472 4.28 -20.36 30.74
C VAL A 472 5.11 -20.60 29.48
N THR A 473 6.25 -19.90 29.35
CA THR A 473 7.16 -20.10 28.21
C THR A 473 7.89 -21.43 28.28
N GLY A 474 8.25 -21.88 29.50
CA GLY A 474 8.83 -23.19 29.74
C GLY A 474 7.83 -24.33 29.46
N ALA A 475 6.61 -24.21 29.99
CA ALA A 475 5.54 -25.18 29.78
C ALA A 475 5.15 -25.32 28.30
N ALA A 476 5.14 -24.21 27.54
CA ALA A 476 4.87 -24.25 26.11
C ALA A 476 5.95 -25.05 25.33
N ARG A 477 7.20 -25.01 25.79
CA ARG A 477 8.30 -25.79 25.20
C ARG A 477 8.18 -27.27 25.51
N ILE A 478 7.81 -27.63 26.75
CA ILE A 478 7.58 -29.02 27.18
C ILE A 478 6.46 -29.67 26.35
N LEU A 479 5.38 -28.92 26.08
CA LEU A 479 4.23 -29.37 25.29
C LEU A 479 4.45 -29.32 23.77
N GLY A 480 5.65 -28.99 23.29
CA GLY A 480 5.95 -28.90 21.85
C GLY A 480 5.19 -27.78 21.12
N LEU A 481 4.71 -26.77 21.84
CA LEU A 481 3.94 -25.67 21.27
C LEU A 481 4.84 -24.61 20.64
N LYS A 482 4.41 -24.06 19.50
CA LYS A 482 5.19 -23.09 18.72
C LYS A 482 5.46 -21.77 19.44
N ASN A 483 4.62 -21.36 20.38
CA ASN A 483 4.79 -20.15 21.20
C ASN A 483 3.94 -20.19 22.48
N ARG A 484 4.24 -19.29 23.43
CA ARG A 484 3.48 -19.15 24.69
C ARG A 484 1.99 -18.81 24.50
N PHE A 485 1.63 -18.15 23.40
CA PHE A 485 0.23 -17.78 23.10
C PHE A 485 -0.64 -18.98 22.69
N ALA A 486 -0.03 -20.04 22.13
CA ALA A 486 -0.72 -21.30 21.92
C ALA A 486 -1.10 -21.96 23.26
N LEU A 487 -0.22 -21.86 24.27
CA LEU A 487 -0.50 -22.37 25.61
C LEU A 487 -1.59 -21.55 26.31
N TYR A 488 -1.55 -20.21 26.24
CA TYR A 488 -2.62 -19.36 26.80
C TYR A 488 -4.00 -19.68 26.23
N ARG A 489 -4.11 -19.98 24.93
CA ARG A 489 -5.37 -20.40 24.30
C ARG A 489 -5.87 -21.75 24.81
N LEU A 490 -4.96 -22.68 25.09
CA LEU A 490 -5.29 -23.99 25.66
C LEU A 490 -5.68 -23.87 27.13
N MET A 491 -4.95 -23.08 27.93
CA MET A 491 -5.28 -22.80 29.33
C MET A 491 -6.67 -22.18 29.46
N LYS A 492 -6.99 -21.18 28.63
CA LYS A 492 -8.32 -20.55 28.59
C LYS A 492 -9.43 -21.54 28.16
N ARG A 493 -9.14 -22.44 27.22
CA ARG A 493 -10.08 -23.48 26.78
C ARG A 493 -10.37 -24.51 27.87
N HIS A 494 -9.37 -24.82 28.70
CA HIS A 494 -9.47 -25.84 29.76
C HIS A 494 -9.72 -25.26 31.16
N GLY A 495 -9.88 -23.94 31.28
CA GLY A 495 -10.20 -23.25 32.55
C GLY A 495 -9.05 -23.27 33.56
N ILE A 496 -7.79 -23.22 33.08
CA ILE A 496 -6.59 -23.16 33.94
C ILE A 496 -6.19 -21.68 34.10
N ALA A 497 -6.13 -21.20 35.35
CA ALA A 497 -5.73 -19.84 35.67
C ALA A 497 -4.24 -19.61 35.36
N GLY A 498 -3.91 -18.42 34.86
CA GLY A 498 -2.53 -18.03 34.60
C GLY A 498 -1.80 -17.62 35.88
N PRO A 499 -0.46 -17.80 35.96
CA PRO A 499 0.33 -17.33 37.10
C PRO A 499 0.29 -15.80 37.32
N ASP A 500 -0.21 -15.04 36.34
CA ASP A 500 -0.32 -13.58 36.40
C ASP A 500 -1.70 -13.07 36.90
N GLU A 501 -2.66 -13.95 37.25
CA GLU A 501 -4.01 -13.55 37.70
C GLU A 501 -4.18 -13.45 39.23
N GLU A 502 -3.19 -13.83 40.05
CA GLU A 502 -3.30 -13.85 41.52
C GLU A 502 -2.88 -12.54 42.24
N THR A 503 -2.64 -11.42 41.54
CA THR A 503 -2.23 -10.13 42.17
C THR A 503 -3.19 -8.96 41.93
N SER A 504 -4.50 -9.20 42.08
CA SER A 504 -5.47 -8.10 42.19
C SER A 504 -6.62 -8.42 43.15
N GLU A 505 -6.30 -8.86 44.36
CA GLU A 505 -7.15 -8.68 45.54
C GLU A 505 -6.22 -8.63 46.77
N GLY A 506 -5.95 -7.40 47.24
CA GLY A 506 -5.06 -7.10 48.37
C GLY A 506 -4.91 -5.60 48.56
#